data_AF-A0A2R6QEQ3-F1
#
_entry.id   AF-A0A2R6QEQ3-F1
#
_cell.length_a   1.000
_cell.length_b   1.000
_cell.length_c   1.000
_cell.angle_alpha   90.00
_cell.angle_beta   90.00
_cell.angle_gamma   90.00
#
_symmetry.space_group_name_H-M   'P 1'
#
loop_
_entity.id
_entity.type
_entity.pdbx_description
1 polymer ?
#
loop_
_entity_poly.entity_id
_entity_poly.type
_entity_poly.pdbx_seq_one_letter_code
_entity_poly.pdbx_strand_id
1 'polypeptide(L)'
;MRLRVWLCGLLACTSQVVALGSSCSGALGSGSAASGDADVYTGGIAGPSWNCPSSDPEWYCPVNNFFKSVRNFVIDTTRVPPDQYGTGLHWQVGQATSLINVHVEMSTASGNKHQGIYMENGSGGFMADLSFNGGAFGMWISNQQFTIHNVVITNADTGIFQQWNWGFTFKNIQISGCRIGFGLNTGGLTEAGQTAGSIVILDSSISATTAAVQTSSDQSSSLGGSIVLQNVDLSGSPVGVVDGSNDQFLAGGGTVNQFVLGNVYSGDTKTYTYTHVAAPGPDLPPALLDPSSSNNGVFFRTRPQYQTYSADQFISAKANGVKCDGTTDDTTNLQNLINDYWGCKIIYLDAGTCKVTSTIVVPAGTIIVGEFWTTILASGSKFSDASNPVPVLQVGNPGDTGGVEISDIVVSTTAGSAGAICIEWNVKGEAGTLGTVGMWDVHVRIGGAIGTGIQVSQCPAGGSTTSTTCQGAFLGLHVKATGSGYFENVWVWTADHDLDDPNQGQIDSFNARGIFIDHAVGPVRVREPFL
;
A
#
# COMPACT_ATOMS: atom_id res chain seq x y z
N MET A 1 -9.84 40.01 0.80
CA MET A 1 -10.08 39.84 -0.64
C MET A 1 -10.06 38.34 -0.92
N ARG A 2 -11.23 37.68 -0.94
CA ARG A 2 -11.33 36.22 -1.10
C ARG A 2 -11.50 35.93 -2.59
N LEU A 3 -10.51 35.30 -3.20
CA LEU A 3 -10.52 34.92 -4.62
C LEU A 3 -11.48 33.73 -4.79
N ARG A 4 -12.61 33.96 -5.45
CA ARG A 4 -13.48 32.88 -5.97
C ARG A 4 -12.96 32.52 -7.35
N VAL A 5 -12.40 31.33 -7.50
CA VAL A 5 -12.02 30.79 -8.81
C VAL A 5 -13.24 30.05 -9.37
N TRP A 6 -13.73 30.51 -10.52
CA TRP A 6 -14.67 29.78 -11.37
C TRP A 6 -13.85 29.03 -12.42
N LEU A 7 -14.01 27.70 -12.52
CA LEU A 7 -13.47 26.92 -13.62
C LEU A 7 -14.59 26.62 -14.62
N CYS A 8 -14.46 27.17 -15.83
CA CYS A 8 -15.25 26.78 -17.00
C CYS A 8 -14.73 25.44 -17.55
N GLY A 9 -15.64 24.51 -17.84
CA GLY A 9 -15.32 23.21 -18.41
C GLY A 9 -14.94 23.27 -19.89
N LEU A 10 -13.93 22.48 -20.26
CA LEU A 10 -13.76 21.92 -21.59
C LEU A 10 -13.68 20.39 -21.45
N LEU A 11 -14.42 19.69 -22.30
CA LEU A 11 -14.60 18.23 -22.34
C LEU A 11 -13.34 17.48 -22.82
N ALA A 12 -13.32 16.20 -22.42
CA ALA A 12 -12.62 15.05 -23.00
C ALA A 12 -11.19 14.74 -22.53
N CYS A 13 -11.09 14.08 -21.37
CA CYS A 13 -10.21 12.93 -21.11
C CYS A 13 -10.71 12.29 -19.80
N THR A 14 -11.07 11.00 -19.83
CA THR A 14 -11.45 10.24 -18.63
C THR A 14 -10.19 9.88 -17.84
N SER A 15 -9.70 10.86 -17.09
CA SER A 15 -8.99 10.62 -15.83
C SER A 15 -9.92 11.11 -14.73
N GLN A 16 -10.51 10.16 -13.99
CA GLN A 16 -11.30 10.53 -12.81
C GLN A 16 -10.36 11.04 -11.73
N VAL A 17 -10.01 12.32 -11.80
CA VAL A 17 -9.66 13.10 -10.62
C VAL A 17 -10.93 13.11 -9.78
N VAL A 18 -10.91 12.42 -8.63
CA VAL A 18 -12.00 12.50 -7.66
C VAL A 18 -12.08 13.94 -7.17
N ALA A 19 -12.95 14.72 -7.81
CA ALA A 19 -13.29 16.04 -7.35
C ALA A 19 -14.05 15.87 -6.01
N LEU A 20 -13.53 16.44 -4.94
CA LEU A 20 -14.24 16.63 -3.68
C LEU A 20 -15.43 17.57 -3.93
N GLY A 21 -16.51 16.99 -4.43
CA GLY A 21 -17.79 17.64 -4.67
C GLY A 21 -18.59 17.71 -3.38
N SER A 22 -18.99 18.91 -3.00
CA SER A 22 -19.94 19.16 -1.93
C SER A 22 -21.32 18.56 -2.27
N SER A 23 -21.56 17.31 -1.90
CA SER A 23 -22.90 16.75 -1.73
C SER A 23 -22.86 15.53 -0.80
N CYS A 24 -23.04 15.77 0.50
CA CYS A 24 -23.40 14.74 1.46
C CYS A 24 -24.83 14.26 1.18
N SER A 25 -24.97 13.18 0.40
CA SER A 25 -26.18 12.34 0.40
C SER A 25 -25.97 11.08 -0.45
N GLY A 26 -24.93 10.30 -0.15
CA GLY A 26 -24.90 8.87 -0.44
C GLY A 26 -24.92 8.18 0.90
N ALA A 27 -26.02 7.53 1.25
CA ALA A 27 -26.13 6.85 2.52
C ALA A 27 -25.23 5.61 2.47
N LEU A 28 -24.07 5.68 3.12
CA LEU A 28 -23.50 4.52 3.79
C LEU A 28 -24.67 3.87 4.54
N GLY A 29 -24.99 2.61 4.26
CA GLY A 29 -26.16 1.94 4.82
C GLY A 29 -26.27 2.24 6.31
N SER A 30 -27.39 2.85 6.74
CA SER A 30 -27.68 3.38 8.10
C SER A 30 -27.21 4.82 8.46
N GLY A 31 -27.20 5.75 7.50
CA GLY A 31 -27.26 7.19 7.82
C GLY A 31 -25.96 7.83 8.29
N SER A 32 -24.82 7.22 7.97
CA SER A 32 -23.49 7.83 8.11
C SER A 32 -23.15 8.68 6.88
N ALA A 33 -22.44 9.78 7.11
CA ALA A 33 -21.83 10.61 6.06
C ALA A 33 -20.31 10.57 6.23
N ALA A 34 -19.59 10.21 5.17
CA ALA A 34 -18.14 10.33 5.10
C ALA A 34 -17.73 11.63 4.38
N SER A 35 -16.59 12.20 4.76
CA SER A 35 -16.06 13.41 4.09
C SER A 35 -15.34 13.08 2.77
N GLY A 36 -14.76 11.89 2.68
CA GLY A 36 -14.29 11.28 1.42
C GLY A 36 -14.76 9.83 1.34
N ASP A 37 -15.19 9.40 0.16
CA ASP A 37 -15.76 8.08 -0.09
C ASP A 37 -15.05 7.41 -1.28
N ALA A 38 -14.38 6.29 -1.02
CA ALA A 38 -13.65 5.52 -2.02
C ALA A 38 -14.56 4.60 -2.84
N ASP A 39 -15.76 4.28 -2.35
CA ASP A 39 -16.71 3.36 -2.97
C ASP A 39 -18.16 3.62 -2.50
N VAL A 40 -18.95 4.27 -3.35
CA VAL A 40 -20.28 4.76 -2.96
C VAL A 40 -21.32 3.66 -3.10
N TYR A 41 -22.08 3.41 -2.05
CA TYR A 41 -23.24 2.51 -2.10
C TYR A 41 -24.29 3.00 -3.12
N THR A 42 -24.70 2.13 -4.05
CA THR A 42 -25.64 2.47 -5.13
C THR A 42 -27.09 2.11 -4.87
N GLY A 43 -27.35 1.21 -3.92
CA GLY A 43 -28.67 0.64 -3.69
C GLY A 43 -29.07 -0.38 -4.77
N GLY A 44 -29.57 -1.54 -4.36
CA GLY A 44 -29.97 -2.63 -5.27
C GLY A 44 -29.73 -4.02 -4.67
N ILE A 45 -29.82 -5.05 -5.51
CA ILE A 45 -29.42 -6.43 -5.19
C ILE A 45 -28.29 -6.75 -6.16
N ALA A 46 -27.05 -6.87 -5.67
CA ALA A 46 -25.98 -7.43 -6.48
C ALA A 46 -26.23 -8.94 -6.66
N GLY A 47 -26.20 -9.43 -7.90
CA GLY A 47 -26.14 -10.86 -8.15
C GLY A 47 -24.72 -11.36 -7.84
N PRO A 48 -24.54 -12.52 -7.19
CA PRO A 48 -23.21 -13.05 -6.94
C PRO A 48 -22.51 -13.29 -8.28
N SER A 49 -21.44 -12.54 -8.55
CA SER A 49 -20.51 -12.83 -9.63
C SER A 49 -19.18 -13.19 -8.99
N TRP A 50 -18.46 -14.17 -9.54
CA TRP A 50 -17.16 -14.59 -8.99
C TRP A 50 -16.14 -13.43 -8.98
N ASN A 51 -16.32 -12.45 -9.87
CA ASN A 51 -15.49 -11.24 -9.98
C ASN A 51 -15.72 -10.24 -8.84
N CYS A 52 -16.83 -10.35 -8.11
CA CYS A 52 -17.05 -9.53 -6.92
C CYS A 52 -17.73 -10.30 -5.78
N PRO A 53 -16.99 -10.65 -4.72
CA PRO A 53 -17.54 -11.38 -3.59
C PRO A 53 -18.46 -10.54 -2.69
N SER A 54 -18.71 -9.25 -2.98
CA SER A 54 -19.66 -8.45 -2.20
C SER A 54 -21.09 -8.64 -2.71
N SER A 55 -22.03 -8.87 -1.78
CA SER A 55 -23.47 -8.89 -2.09
C SER A 55 -24.10 -7.49 -2.05
N ASP A 56 -23.32 -6.47 -1.66
CA ASP A 56 -23.74 -5.09 -1.58
C ASP A 56 -23.42 -4.36 -2.90
N PRO A 57 -24.41 -3.71 -3.54
CA PRO A 57 -24.19 -2.99 -4.79
C PRO A 57 -23.48 -1.66 -4.53
N GLU A 58 -22.19 -1.64 -4.83
CA GLU A 58 -21.28 -0.49 -4.69
C GLU A 58 -20.85 0.01 -6.09
N TRP A 59 -20.12 1.14 -6.18
CA TRP A 59 -19.62 1.65 -7.48
C TRP A 59 -18.57 0.73 -8.07
N TYR A 60 -17.72 0.18 -7.21
CA TYR A 60 -16.64 -0.69 -7.56
C TYR A 60 -16.77 -2.00 -6.80
N CYS A 61 -16.10 -3.03 -7.29
CA CYS A 61 -15.89 -4.18 -6.45
C CYS A 61 -14.76 -3.86 -5.47
N PRO A 62 -14.93 -4.06 -4.14
CA PRO A 62 -13.92 -3.66 -3.16
C PRO A 62 -12.54 -4.29 -3.37
N VAL A 63 -12.50 -5.55 -3.81
CA VAL A 63 -11.25 -6.26 -4.10
C VAL A 63 -10.61 -5.82 -5.42
N ASN A 64 -11.35 -5.14 -6.29
CA ASN A 64 -10.85 -4.59 -7.57
C ASN A 64 -10.78 -3.06 -7.58
N ASN A 65 -10.95 -2.41 -6.42
CA ASN A 65 -10.99 -0.96 -6.29
C ASN A 65 -9.57 -0.38 -6.15
N PHE A 66 -8.77 -0.51 -7.21
CA PHE A 66 -7.34 -0.20 -7.26
C PHE A 66 -7.02 1.29 -7.53
N PHE A 67 -5.73 1.65 -7.43
CA PHE A 67 -5.16 2.89 -8.00
C PHE A 67 -5.79 4.20 -7.50
N LYS A 68 -5.92 4.34 -6.17
CA LYS A 68 -6.41 5.55 -5.51
C LYS A 68 -5.39 6.10 -4.52
N SER A 69 -5.34 7.43 -4.39
CA SER A 69 -4.57 8.05 -3.33
C SER A 69 -5.24 9.30 -2.79
N VAL A 70 -5.15 9.49 -1.47
CA VAL A 70 -5.53 10.74 -0.79
C VAL A 70 -4.34 11.21 0.02
N ARG A 71 -3.91 12.46 -0.22
CA ARG A 71 -2.70 13.00 0.40
C ARG A 71 -2.86 14.44 0.86
N ASN A 72 -2.27 14.78 2.02
CA ASN A 72 -2.12 16.15 2.52
C ASN A 72 -3.44 16.87 2.87
N PHE A 73 -4.33 16.20 3.60
CA PHE A 73 -5.61 16.77 4.02
C PHE A 73 -5.76 16.87 5.54
N VAL A 74 -6.48 17.90 5.97
CA VAL A 74 -7.13 17.97 7.28
C VAL A 74 -8.62 17.75 7.05
N ILE A 75 -9.18 16.74 7.67
CA ILE A 75 -10.60 16.39 7.64
C ILE A 75 -11.17 16.68 9.03
N ASP A 76 -12.15 17.58 9.13
CA ASP A 76 -12.71 18.03 10.40
C ASP A 76 -14.19 17.63 10.47
N THR A 77 -14.52 16.69 11.35
CA THR A 77 -15.87 16.20 11.59
C THR A 77 -16.50 16.81 12.85
N THR A 78 -15.82 17.72 13.57
CA THR A 78 -16.26 18.25 14.87
C THR A 78 -17.60 18.99 14.84
N ARG A 79 -18.04 19.42 13.65
CA ARG A 79 -19.35 20.06 13.44
C ARG A 79 -20.51 19.08 13.30
N VAL A 80 -20.23 17.79 13.08
CA VAL A 80 -21.23 16.73 13.13
C VAL A 80 -21.60 16.51 14.60
N PRO A 81 -22.90 16.48 14.98
CA PRO A 81 -23.29 16.22 16.36
C PRO A 81 -22.63 14.93 16.90
N PRO A 82 -22.14 14.92 18.16
CA PRO A 82 -21.40 13.77 18.69
C PRO A 82 -22.18 12.45 18.67
N ASP A 83 -23.50 12.50 18.83
CA ASP A 83 -24.40 11.35 18.85
C ASP A 83 -24.74 10.80 17.43
N GLN A 84 -24.19 11.41 16.38
CA GLN A 84 -24.32 11.02 14.98
C GLN A 84 -22.99 10.50 14.44
N TYR A 85 -23.06 9.62 13.43
CA TYR A 85 -21.88 9.15 12.74
C TYR A 85 -21.27 10.26 11.88
N GLY A 86 -20.08 10.72 12.29
CA GLY A 86 -19.20 11.57 11.50
C GLY A 86 -17.97 10.79 11.09
N THR A 87 -17.86 10.41 9.82
CA THR A 87 -16.74 9.62 9.32
C THR A 87 -15.78 10.51 8.53
N GLY A 88 -14.48 10.42 8.81
CA GLY A 88 -13.48 11.13 8.02
C GLY A 88 -13.40 10.56 6.60
N LEU A 89 -12.94 9.31 6.49
CA LEU A 89 -12.80 8.60 5.22
C LEU A 89 -13.54 7.26 5.24
N HIS A 90 -14.35 7.00 4.22
CA HIS A 90 -14.74 5.65 3.82
C HIS A 90 -13.69 5.13 2.83
N TRP A 91 -12.90 4.14 3.24
CA TRP A 91 -11.69 3.69 2.52
C TRP A 91 -11.73 2.21 2.13
N GLN A 92 -12.81 1.78 1.48
CA GLN A 92 -12.99 0.45 0.93
C GLN A 92 -12.23 0.30 -0.41
N VAL A 93 -11.04 -0.33 -0.37
CA VAL A 93 -10.09 -0.33 -1.49
C VAL A 93 -9.35 -1.66 -1.69
N GLY A 94 -8.79 -1.84 -2.89
CA GLY A 94 -7.83 -2.88 -3.28
C GLY A 94 -6.36 -2.44 -3.18
N GLN A 95 -5.46 -3.16 -3.86
CA GLN A 95 -4.02 -2.87 -3.94
C GLN A 95 -3.71 -1.60 -4.74
N ALA A 96 -2.44 -1.17 -4.69
CA ALA A 96 -1.95 0.07 -5.29
C ALA A 96 -2.76 1.30 -4.85
N THR A 97 -3.12 1.34 -3.57
CA THR A 97 -3.82 2.46 -2.95
C THR A 97 -3.04 2.98 -1.75
N SER A 98 -3.09 4.30 -1.54
CA SER A 98 -2.35 4.94 -0.44
C SER A 98 -3.10 6.09 0.21
N LEU A 99 -3.07 6.12 1.55
CA LEU A 99 -3.35 7.33 2.35
C LEU A 99 -2.01 7.86 2.88
N ILE A 100 -1.71 9.14 2.65
CA ILE A 100 -0.42 9.74 3.05
C ILE A 100 -0.63 11.14 3.63
N ASN A 101 -0.13 11.42 4.84
CA ASN A 101 -0.19 12.75 5.43
C ASN A 101 -1.64 13.27 5.55
N VAL A 102 -2.50 12.51 6.22
CA VAL A 102 -3.90 12.89 6.46
C VAL A 102 -4.15 13.01 7.95
N HIS A 103 -4.77 14.12 8.35
CA HIS A 103 -5.22 14.38 9.70
C HIS A 103 -6.75 14.35 9.76
N VAL A 104 -7.32 13.69 10.78
CA VAL A 104 -8.76 13.74 11.07
C VAL A 104 -9.00 14.26 12.48
N GLU A 105 -9.71 15.39 12.58
CA GLU A 105 -10.14 16.04 13.81
C GLU A 105 -11.60 15.69 14.10
N MET A 106 -11.87 15.10 15.26
CA MET A 106 -13.18 14.54 15.63
C MET A 106 -13.63 15.01 17.02
N SER A 107 -14.91 14.76 17.35
CA SER A 107 -15.46 15.01 18.68
C SER A 107 -14.77 14.17 19.76
N THR A 108 -14.49 14.78 20.92
CA THR A 108 -14.01 14.12 22.14
C THR A 108 -15.10 13.95 23.21
N ALA A 109 -16.35 14.28 22.87
CA ALA A 109 -17.46 14.10 23.80
C ALA A 109 -17.64 12.62 24.17
N SER A 110 -17.95 12.34 25.44
CA SER A 110 -18.21 10.98 25.90
C SER A 110 -19.39 10.37 25.14
N GLY A 111 -19.22 9.13 24.65
CA GLY A 111 -20.25 8.43 23.88
C GLY A 111 -20.47 8.97 22.47
N ASN A 112 -19.54 9.76 21.92
CA ASN A 112 -19.61 10.17 20.52
C ASN A 112 -19.54 8.97 19.56
N LYS A 113 -19.95 9.15 18.30
CA LYS A 113 -19.95 8.12 17.24
C LYS A 113 -19.02 8.46 16.07
N HIS A 114 -18.10 9.40 16.23
CA HIS A 114 -17.20 9.82 15.16
C HIS A 114 -16.14 8.74 14.89
N GLN A 115 -15.71 8.64 13.63
CA GLN A 115 -14.76 7.64 13.17
C GLN A 115 -13.76 8.28 12.21
N GLY A 116 -12.46 8.07 12.42
CA GLY A 116 -11.46 8.67 11.53
C GLY A 116 -11.50 8.03 10.15
N ILE A 117 -11.31 6.70 10.13
CA ILE A 117 -11.50 5.84 8.96
C ILE A 117 -12.58 4.82 9.26
N TYR A 118 -13.47 4.62 8.29
CA TYR A 118 -14.33 3.45 8.19
C TYR A 118 -13.92 2.63 6.95
N MET A 119 -13.63 1.36 7.16
CA MET A 119 -13.31 0.41 6.09
C MET A 119 -13.86 -0.94 6.50
N GLU A 120 -14.86 -1.43 5.77
CA GLU A 120 -15.64 -2.62 6.08
C GLU A 120 -15.12 -3.88 5.38
N ASN A 121 -14.45 -3.73 4.23
CA ASN A 121 -13.83 -4.82 3.48
C ASN A 121 -12.86 -4.29 2.39
N GLY A 122 -12.35 -5.18 1.53
CA GLY A 122 -11.46 -4.91 0.40
C GLY A 122 -10.26 -5.87 0.36
N SER A 123 -9.26 -5.58 -0.49
CA SER A 123 -7.99 -6.32 -0.57
C SER A 123 -6.81 -5.35 -0.64
N GLY A 124 -6.57 -4.72 0.48
CA GLY A 124 -5.84 -3.49 0.57
C GLY A 124 -4.32 -3.64 0.56
N GLY A 125 -3.76 -2.44 0.54
CA GLY A 125 -2.35 -2.16 0.38
C GLY A 125 -1.82 -1.35 1.55
N PHE A 126 -1.72 -0.03 1.39
CA PHE A 126 -0.78 0.78 2.16
C PHE A 126 -1.36 2.07 2.76
N MET A 127 -0.93 2.43 3.98
CA MET A 127 -1.18 3.75 4.58
C MET A 127 0.02 4.24 5.38
N ALA A 128 0.30 5.54 5.31
CA ALA A 128 1.35 6.17 6.11
C ALA A 128 1.01 7.58 6.56
N ASP A 129 1.70 8.04 7.60
CA ASP A 129 1.69 9.43 8.07
C ASP A 129 0.27 9.92 8.38
N LEU A 130 -0.47 9.17 9.19
CA LEU A 130 -1.83 9.52 9.57
C LEU A 130 -1.88 10.08 10.98
N SER A 131 -2.78 11.01 11.24
CA SER A 131 -3.05 11.48 12.59
C SER A 131 -4.54 11.64 12.89
N PHE A 132 -4.94 11.26 14.09
CA PHE A 132 -6.33 11.27 14.52
C PHE A 132 -6.44 11.87 15.92
N ASN A 133 -7.40 12.77 16.12
CA ASN A 133 -7.73 13.31 17.43
C ASN A 133 -9.22 13.17 17.70
N GLY A 134 -9.58 12.58 18.85
CA GLY A 134 -10.96 12.30 19.23
C GLY A 134 -11.54 11.03 18.60
N GLY A 135 -12.87 10.94 18.61
CA GLY A 135 -13.63 9.85 18.00
C GLY A 135 -14.00 8.70 18.93
N ALA A 136 -15.02 7.94 18.55
CA ALA A 136 -15.27 6.61 19.10
C ALA A 136 -14.13 5.67 18.68
N PHE A 137 -13.74 5.80 17.41
CA PHE A 137 -12.66 5.06 16.78
C PHE A 137 -11.72 6.03 16.07
N GLY A 138 -10.42 5.97 16.36
CA GLY A 138 -9.43 6.58 15.47
C GLY A 138 -9.52 5.93 14.08
N MET A 139 -9.49 4.60 14.05
CA MET A 139 -9.69 3.80 12.85
C MET A 139 -10.64 2.63 13.15
N TRP A 140 -11.72 2.48 12.40
CA TRP A 140 -12.53 1.26 12.35
C TRP A 140 -12.27 0.60 11.00
N ILE A 141 -11.44 -0.45 11.00
CA ILE A 141 -10.89 -1.02 9.78
C ILE A 141 -11.07 -2.53 9.70
N SER A 142 -11.30 -2.97 8.47
CA SER A 142 -11.63 -4.34 8.10
C SER A 142 -11.26 -4.58 6.65
N ASN A 143 -10.40 -5.55 6.40
CA ASN A 143 -9.91 -5.87 5.07
C ASN A 143 -9.20 -7.22 5.11
N GLN A 144 -8.94 -7.86 3.97
CA GLN A 144 -8.11 -9.06 3.92
C GLN A 144 -6.72 -8.80 4.54
N GLN A 145 -6.04 -7.74 4.10
CA GLN A 145 -4.71 -7.36 4.57
C GLN A 145 -4.40 -5.88 4.38
N PHE A 146 -3.46 -5.35 5.18
CA PHE A 146 -2.90 -4.01 5.02
C PHE A 146 -1.53 -3.87 5.70
N THR A 147 -0.71 -2.96 5.17
CA THR A 147 0.48 -2.44 5.84
C THR A 147 0.29 -0.97 6.20
N ILE A 148 0.38 -0.63 7.48
CA ILE A 148 0.10 0.70 8.01
C ILE A 148 1.29 1.15 8.87
N HIS A 149 1.83 2.35 8.63
CA HIS A 149 2.87 2.88 9.51
C HIS A 149 2.84 4.37 9.77
N ASN A 150 3.53 4.79 10.84
CA ASN A 150 3.64 6.18 11.27
C ASN A 150 2.27 6.83 11.49
N VAL A 151 1.52 6.29 12.46
CA VAL A 151 0.17 6.75 12.77
C VAL A 151 0.10 7.24 14.20
N VAL A 152 -0.41 8.46 14.39
CA VAL A 152 -0.63 9.06 15.73
C VAL A 152 -2.12 9.12 16.03
N ILE A 153 -2.57 8.52 17.14
CA ILE A 153 -3.96 8.57 17.58
C ILE A 153 -4.01 9.12 19.00
N THR A 154 -4.83 10.16 19.19
CA THR A 154 -5.01 10.84 20.47
C THR A 154 -6.47 10.95 20.84
N ASN A 155 -6.81 10.74 22.11
CA ASN A 155 -8.12 11.04 22.69
C ASN A 155 -9.34 10.31 22.04
N ALA A 156 -9.11 9.22 21.31
CA ALA A 156 -10.19 8.34 20.86
C ALA A 156 -10.66 7.43 22.01
N ASP A 157 -11.90 6.95 22.02
CA ASP A 157 -12.28 5.90 22.98
C ASP A 157 -11.49 4.61 22.71
N THR A 158 -11.53 4.13 21.47
CA THR A 158 -10.67 3.05 20.96
C THR A 158 -9.77 3.60 19.87
N GLY A 159 -8.45 3.40 19.98
CA GLY A 159 -7.50 3.88 18.98
C GLY A 159 -7.77 3.24 17.62
N ILE A 160 -7.57 1.92 17.53
CA ILE A 160 -7.82 1.11 16.34
C ILE A 160 -8.78 -0.02 16.71
N PHE A 161 -9.91 -0.09 16.02
CA PHE A 161 -10.84 -1.21 16.10
C PHE A 161 -10.74 -2.05 14.82
N GLN A 162 -10.22 -3.27 14.97
CA GLN A 162 -10.12 -4.26 13.90
C GLN A 162 -11.32 -5.21 13.97
N GLN A 163 -12.26 -5.04 13.05
CA GLN A 163 -13.49 -5.84 13.06
C GLN A 163 -13.26 -7.22 12.41
N TRP A 164 -12.52 -7.30 11.30
CA TRP A 164 -12.05 -8.54 10.69
C TRP A 164 -10.78 -8.32 9.85
N ASN A 165 -9.95 -9.36 9.72
CA ASN A 165 -8.87 -9.44 8.73
C ASN A 165 -8.37 -10.87 8.54
N TRP A 166 -7.50 -11.08 7.56
CA TRP A 166 -6.62 -12.25 7.54
C TRP A 166 -5.28 -11.92 8.18
N GLY A 167 -4.69 -10.76 7.85
CA GLY A 167 -3.50 -10.27 8.53
C GLY A 167 -3.14 -8.82 8.26
N PHE A 168 -2.87 -8.05 9.31
CA PHE A 168 -2.43 -6.65 9.23
C PHE A 168 -1.06 -6.46 9.87
N THR A 169 -0.23 -5.63 9.26
CA THR A 169 1.04 -5.17 9.85
C THR A 169 0.95 -3.68 10.16
N PHE A 170 1.13 -3.36 11.44
CA PHE A 170 1.21 -2.01 11.97
C PHE A 170 2.64 -1.73 12.41
N LYS A 171 3.16 -0.55 12.05
CA LYS A 171 4.49 -0.13 12.50
C LYS A 171 4.53 1.33 12.90
N ASN A 172 5.26 1.64 13.97
CA ASN A 172 5.40 3.02 14.43
C ASN A 172 4.03 3.68 14.67
N ILE A 173 3.18 3.00 15.45
CA ILE A 173 1.89 3.52 15.88
C ILE A 173 2.08 4.16 17.26
N GLN A 174 1.62 5.40 17.41
CA GLN A 174 1.63 6.13 18.68
C GLN A 174 0.19 6.36 19.13
N ILE A 175 -0.22 5.72 20.22
CA ILE A 175 -1.56 5.88 20.79
C ILE A 175 -1.43 6.51 22.17
N SER A 176 -2.21 7.56 22.43
CA SER A 176 -2.28 8.18 23.76
C SER A 176 -3.68 8.71 24.08
N GLY A 177 -4.01 8.78 25.37
CA GLY A 177 -5.31 9.29 25.82
C GLY A 177 -6.50 8.44 25.41
N CYS A 178 -6.27 7.18 25.02
CA CYS A 178 -7.34 6.26 24.62
C CYS A 178 -7.75 5.33 25.76
N ARG A 179 -8.98 4.81 25.75
CA ARG A 179 -9.40 3.77 26.70
C ARG A 179 -8.81 2.43 26.29
N ILE A 180 -8.96 2.06 25.02
CA ILE A 180 -8.36 0.86 24.41
C ILE A 180 -7.41 1.30 23.30
N GLY A 181 -6.20 0.73 23.23
CA GLY A 181 -5.28 0.96 22.11
C GLY A 181 -5.78 0.28 20.84
N PHE A 182 -5.70 -1.05 20.83
CA PHE A 182 -6.21 -1.92 19.78
C PHE A 182 -7.36 -2.77 20.32
N GLY A 183 -8.57 -2.56 19.81
CA GLY A 183 -9.71 -3.45 20.03
C GLY A 183 -9.83 -4.43 18.88
N LEU A 184 -9.74 -5.73 19.14
CA LEU A 184 -9.75 -6.77 18.13
C LEU A 184 -10.98 -7.65 18.33
N ASN A 185 -11.84 -7.70 17.31
CA ASN A 185 -12.86 -8.73 17.28
C ASN A 185 -12.20 -10.06 16.87
N THR A 186 -12.36 -11.13 17.64
CA THR A 186 -11.68 -12.43 17.43
C THR A 186 -12.63 -13.62 17.65
N GLY A 187 -12.18 -14.83 17.29
CA GLY A 187 -12.88 -16.09 17.57
C GLY A 187 -13.80 -16.60 16.45
N GLY A 188 -13.95 -15.84 15.37
CA GLY A 188 -14.66 -16.24 14.16
C GLY A 188 -13.91 -17.28 13.34
N LEU A 189 -14.54 -18.42 13.05
CA LEU A 189 -13.96 -19.52 12.27
C LEU A 189 -14.74 -19.84 10.98
N THR A 190 -15.77 -19.06 10.69
CA THR A 190 -16.63 -19.25 9.50
C THR A 190 -16.57 -18.01 8.63
N GLU A 191 -16.86 -18.18 7.34
CA GLU A 191 -16.95 -17.07 6.38
C GLU A 191 -18.00 -16.03 6.82
N ALA A 192 -19.18 -16.49 7.25
CA ALA A 192 -20.27 -15.62 7.72
C ALA A 192 -19.99 -14.91 9.06
N GLY A 193 -18.98 -15.35 9.82
CA GLY A 193 -18.62 -14.83 11.13
C GLY A 193 -17.16 -14.42 11.21
N GLN A 194 -16.56 -14.01 10.10
CA GLN A 194 -15.12 -13.72 10.03
C GLN A 194 -14.75 -12.56 10.98
N THR A 195 -13.66 -12.74 11.71
CA THR A 195 -13.11 -11.77 12.67
C THR A 195 -11.63 -11.53 12.38
N ALA A 196 -10.91 -10.81 13.24
CA ALA A 196 -9.48 -10.55 13.06
C ALA A 196 -8.68 -11.86 13.18
N GLY A 197 -8.05 -12.28 12.09
CA GLY A 197 -7.22 -13.47 12.02
C GLY A 197 -5.82 -13.23 12.60
N SER A 198 -5.19 -12.11 12.24
CA SER A 198 -3.87 -11.76 12.79
C SER A 198 -3.53 -10.27 12.76
N ILE A 199 -2.76 -9.83 13.74
CA ILE A 199 -2.10 -8.53 13.74
C ILE A 199 -0.64 -8.63 14.16
N VAL A 200 0.20 -7.81 13.53
CA VAL A 200 1.59 -7.60 13.90
C VAL A 200 1.77 -6.12 14.24
N ILE A 201 2.28 -5.80 15.43
CA ILE A 201 2.55 -4.43 15.87
C ILE A 201 4.05 -4.28 16.14
N LEU A 202 4.70 -3.40 15.38
CA LEU A 202 6.15 -3.20 15.39
C LEU A 202 6.49 -1.78 15.84
N ASP A 203 7.56 -1.62 16.62
CA ASP A 203 8.22 -0.32 16.87
C ASP A 203 7.25 0.79 17.32
N SER A 204 6.31 0.47 18.20
CA SER A 204 5.15 1.31 18.52
C SER A 204 5.14 1.76 19.99
N SER A 205 4.33 2.77 20.33
CA SER A 205 4.11 3.20 21.72
C SER A 205 2.62 3.34 21.99
N ILE A 206 2.12 2.62 22.99
CA ILE A 206 0.69 2.52 23.28
C ILE A 206 0.45 2.88 24.74
N SER A 207 -0.21 4.02 24.94
CA SER A 207 -0.73 4.46 26.23
C SER A 207 -2.25 4.46 26.20
N ALA A 208 -2.83 3.46 26.87
CA ALA A 208 -4.27 3.27 26.98
C ALA A 208 -4.67 3.04 28.44
N THR A 209 -5.82 3.59 28.88
CA THR A 209 -6.22 3.55 30.28
C THR A 209 -6.78 2.20 30.73
N THR A 210 -7.26 1.37 29.80
CA THR A 210 -7.77 0.02 30.08
C THR A 210 -6.79 -1.05 29.63
N ALA A 211 -6.50 -1.14 28.33
CA ALA A 211 -5.56 -2.10 27.77
C ALA A 211 -4.95 -1.61 26.46
N ALA A 212 -3.68 -1.94 26.23
CA ALA A 212 -3.03 -1.63 24.96
C ALA A 212 -3.60 -2.48 23.81
N VAL A 213 -3.88 -3.76 24.05
CA VAL A 213 -4.57 -4.66 23.12
C VAL A 213 -5.64 -5.45 23.86
N GLN A 214 -6.86 -5.47 23.34
CA GLN A 214 -7.99 -6.22 23.89
C GLN A 214 -8.67 -7.04 22.80
N THR A 215 -8.82 -8.35 23.01
CA THR A 215 -9.58 -9.24 22.11
C THR A 215 -11.01 -9.45 22.61
N SER A 216 -11.94 -9.82 21.72
CA SER A 216 -13.35 -10.04 22.08
C SER A 216 -13.66 -11.46 22.58
N SER A 217 -12.84 -12.45 22.22
CA SER A 217 -13.02 -13.86 22.60
C SER A 217 -11.92 -14.34 23.56
N ASP A 218 -12.23 -15.34 24.39
CA ASP A 218 -11.24 -16.12 25.17
C ASP A 218 -10.15 -16.67 24.25
N GLN A 219 -8.89 -16.48 24.65
CA GLN A 219 -7.71 -17.04 23.99
C GLN A 219 -6.72 -17.69 24.99
N SER A 220 -7.21 -18.14 26.14
CA SER A 220 -6.37 -18.78 27.17
C SER A 220 -5.79 -20.13 26.75
N SER A 221 -6.48 -20.85 25.86
CA SER A 221 -6.16 -22.25 25.52
C SER A 221 -6.13 -22.57 24.03
N SER A 222 -6.59 -21.65 23.17
CA SER A 222 -6.61 -21.86 21.72
C SER A 222 -6.62 -20.55 20.94
N LEU A 223 -6.13 -20.61 19.71
CA LEU A 223 -6.04 -19.46 18.81
C LEU A 223 -7.44 -19.01 18.35
N GLY A 224 -7.81 -17.77 18.68
CA GLY A 224 -8.95 -17.05 18.14
C GLY A 224 -8.58 -15.84 17.27
N GLY A 225 -7.34 -15.37 17.35
CA GLY A 225 -6.76 -14.30 16.54
C GLY A 225 -5.32 -14.02 16.97
N SER A 226 -4.37 -14.14 16.06
CA SER A 226 -2.93 -14.09 16.35
C SER A 226 -2.46 -12.67 16.64
N ILE A 227 -1.61 -12.49 17.65
CA ILE A 227 -1.03 -11.19 18.00
C ILE A 227 0.48 -11.34 18.12
N VAL A 228 1.21 -10.51 17.38
CA VAL A 228 2.66 -10.33 17.55
C VAL A 228 2.95 -8.89 17.91
N LEU A 229 3.63 -8.67 19.03
CA LEU A 229 4.24 -7.39 19.38
C LEU A 229 5.75 -7.51 19.24
N GLN A 230 6.41 -6.48 18.69
CA GLN A 230 7.87 -6.40 18.67
C GLN A 230 8.33 -4.96 18.86
N ASN A 231 9.23 -4.72 19.82
CA ASN A 231 9.71 -3.39 20.18
C ASN A 231 8.56 -2.40 20.46
N VAL A 232 7.65 -2.77 21.35
CA VAL A 232 6.45 -1.97 21.67
C VAL A 232 6.54 -1.44 23.10
N ASP A 233 6.48 -0.12 23.25
CA ASP A 233 6.44 0.55 24.55
C ASP A 233 5.01 0.58 25.10
N LEU A 234 4.79 -0.13 26.21
CA LEU A 234 3.53 -0.21 26.95
C LEU A 234 3.61 0.51 28.31
N SER A 235 4.62 1.36 28.54
CA SER A 235 4.82 2.08 29.80
C SER A 235 3.62 2.93 30.23
N GLY A 236 2.87 3.45 29.26
CA GLY A 236 1.66 4.24 29.48
C GLY A 236 0.36 3.42 29.59
N SER A 237 0.43 2.08 29.70
CA SER A 237 -0.73 1.20 29.80
C SER A 237 -0.64 0.30 31.05
N PRO A 238 -1.72 0.10 31.83
CA PRO A 238 -1.71 -0.82 32.97
C PRO A 238 -1.75 -2.28 32.52
N VAL A 239 -2.45 -2.58 31.43
CA VAL A 239 -2.58 -3.91 30.83
C VAL A 239 -2.05 -3.87 29.40
N GLY A 240 -1.20 -4.83 29.05
CA GLY A 240 -0.63 -4.94 27.72
C GLY A 240 -1.57 -5.68 26.76
N VAL A 241 -1.82 -6.96 27.03
CA VAL A 241 -2.72 -7.81 26.23
C VAL A 241 -3.67 -8.56 27.16
N VAL A 242 -4.97 -8.48 26.86
CA VAL A 242 -6.06 -9.14 27.60
C VAL A 242 -7.14 -9.61 26.64
N ASP A 243 -7.89 -10.64 27.01
CA ASP A 243 -9.02 -11.12 26.22
C ASP A 243 -10.40 -10.71 26.74
N GLY A 244 -11.45 -11.20 26.05
CA GLY A 244 -12.85 -10.96 26.39
C GLY A 244 -13.31 -11.64 27.68
N SER A 245 -12.56 -12.63 28.18
CA SER A 245 -12.78 -13.31 29.46
C SER A 245 -12.05 -12.64 30.63
N ASN A 246 -11.26 -11.60 30.35
CA ASN A 246 -10.35 -10.90 31.26
C ASN A 246 -9.10 -11.71 31.65
N ASP A 247 -8.72 -12.69 30.85
CA ASP A 247 -7.42 -13.36 31.00
C ASP A 247 -6.33 -12.43 30.46
N GLN A 248 -5.42 -12.03 31.36
CA GLN A 248 -4.32 -11.13 31.03
C GLN A 248 -3.10 -11.94 30.61
N PHE A 249 -2.68 -11.78 29.35
CA PHE A 249 -1.50 -12.48 28.79
C PHE A 249 -0.21 -11.68 28.92
N LEU A 250 -0.32 -10.35 28.95
CA LEU A 250 0.84 -9.46 29.02
C LEU A 250 0.54 -8.25 29.92
N ALA A 251 1.41 -8.01 30.90
CA ALA A 251 1.37 -6.78 31.69
C ALA A 251 1.84 -5.57 30.88
N GLY A 252 1.29 -4.40 31.19
CA GLY A 252 1.84 -3.14 30.68
C GLY A 252 3.02 -2.66 31.54
N GLY A 253 3.31 -1.36 31.49
CA GLY A 253 4.30 -0.72 32.36
C GLY A 253 5.76 -0.80 31.89
N GLY A 254 6.03 -1.27 30.67
CA GLY A 254 7.37 -1.28 30.11
C GLY A 254 7.42 -1.61 28.61
N THR A 255 8.64 -1.64 28.07
CA THR A 255 8.88 -2.00 26.67
C THR A 255 8.94 -3.51 26.49
N VAL A 256 8.21 -4.00 25.50
CA VAL A 256 8.12 -5.41 25.10
C VAL A 256 9.03 -5.63 23.89
N ASN A 257 10.07 -6.44 24.07
CA ASN A 257 10.97 -6.79 22.96
C ASN A 257 10.25 -7.66 21.92
N GLN A 258 9.61 -8.72 22.37
CA GLN A 258 8.66 -9.50 21.58
C GLN A 258 7.60 -10.14 22.49
N PHE A 259 6.39 -10.29 21.95
CA PHE A 259 5.32 -11.08 22.54
C PHE A 259 4.56 -11.78 21.41
N VAL A 260 4.20 -13.05 21.61
CA VAL A 260 3.42 -13.82 20.65
C VAL A 260 2.25 -14.46 21.38
N LEU A 261 1.03 -14.18 20.90
CA LEU A 261 -0.16 -14.96 21.16
C LEU A 261 -0.51 -15.71 19.88
N GLY A 262 -0.26 -17.02 19.85
CA GLY A 262 -0.55 -17.86 18.69
C GLY A 262 0.24 -19.16 18.61
N ASN A 263 0.18 -19.80 17.44
CA ASN A 263 0.85 -21.07 17.17
C ASN A 263 2.27 -20.82 16.63
N VAL A 264 3.29 -21.29 17.36
CA VAL A 264 4.70 -21.12 16.98
C VAL A 264 5.30 -22.45 16.52
N TYR A 265 6.04 -22.40 15.42
CA TYR A 265 6.84 -23.50 14.88
C TYR A 265 8.33 -23.20 15.06
N SER A 266 9.17 -24.24 15.12
CA SER A 266 10.62 -24.07 15.31
C SER A 266 11.42 -25.09 14.51
N GLY A 267 12.47 -24.65 13.83
CA GLY A 267 13.30 -25.54 13.01
C GLY A 267 12.48 -26.19 11.89
N ASP A 268 12.55 -27.51 11.77
CA ASP A 268 11.85 -28.32 10.77
C ASP A 268 10.59 -29.01 11.33
N THR A 269 10.15 -28.64 12.55
CA THR A 269 9.00 -29.30 13.18
C THR A 269 7.70 -28.91 12.51
N LYS A 270 6.81 -29.90 12.33
CA LYS A 270 5.44 -29.71 11.82
C LYS A 270 4.39 -29.56 12.93
N THR A 271 4.83 -29.64 14.19
CA THR A 271 3.98 -29.48 15.37
C THR A 271 4.18 -28.08 15.91
N TYR A 272 3.08 -27.37 16.15
CA TYR A 272 3.11 -26.06 16.78
C TYR A 272 3.09 -26.17 18.30
N THR A 273 3.60 -25.11 18.94
CA THR A 273 3.35 -24.81 20.35
C THR A 273 2.43 -23.60 20.42
N TYR A 274 1.26 -23.74 21.04
CA TYR A 274 0.41 -22.58 21.34
C TYR A 274 1.02 -21.80 22.50
N THR A 275 1.19 -20.49 22.34
CA THR A 275 1.86 -19.64 23.31
C THR A 275 1.18 -18.28 23.41
N HIS A 276 1.37 -17.63 24.55
CA HIS A 276 0.91 -16.28 24.87
C HIS A 276 1.94 -15.62 25.82
N VAL A 277 3.23 -15.80 25.52
CA VAL A 277 4.34 -15.38 26.40
C VAL A 277 5.23 -14.35 25.71
N ALA A 278 5.87 -13.51 26.53
CA ALA A 278 6.94 -12.64 26.06
C ALA A 278 8.17 -13.46 25.67
N ALA A 279 8.89 -12.99 24.65
CA ALA A 279 10.09 -13.60 24.13
C ALA A 279 11.19 -12.54 23.91
N PRO A 280 12.47 -12.94 23.84
CA PRO A 280 13.50 -12.08 23.27
C PRO A 280 13.09 -11.64 21.86
N GLY A 281 13.32 -10.38 21.51
CA GLY A 281 13.14 -9.91 20.14
C GLY A 281 14.15 -10.56 19.18
N PRO A 282 13.86 -10.60 17.88
CA PRO A 282 14.82 -11.08 16.89
C PRO A 282 16.04 -10.16 16.85
N ASP A 283 17.21 -10.75 16.58
CA ASP A 283 18.42 -9.98 16.28
C ASP A 283 18.30 -9.41 14.85
N LEU A 284 17.87 -8.15 14.77
CA LEU A 284 17.71 -7.46 13.50
C LEU A 284 19.05 -6.87 13.05
N PRO A 285 19.49 -7.16 11.80
CA PRO A 285 20.70 -6.55 11.26
C PRO A 285 20.69 -5.02 11.41
N PRO A 286 21.78 -4.38 11.90
CA PRO A 286 21.83 -2.93 12.09
C PRO A 286 21.54 -2.15 10.81
N ALA A 287 21.86 -2.73 9.65
CA ALA A 287 21.57 -2.16 8.34
C ALA A 287 20.07 -2.00 8.05
N LEU A 288 19.17 -2.68 8.79
CA LEU A 288 17.71 -2.53 8.69
C LEU A 288 17.14 -1.46 9.61
N LEU A 289 17.84 -1.13 10.69
CA LEU A 289 17.37 -0.25 11.76
C LEU A 289 17.57 1.23 11.39
N ASP A 290 16.80 2.10 12.04
CA ASP A 290 16.98 3.53 11.98
C ASP A 290 17.80 4.01 13.19
N PRO A 291 19.09 4.38 12.99
CA PRO A 291 19.95 4.83 14.09
C PRO A 291 19.54 6.19 14.65
N SER A 292 18.66 6.94 13.94
CA SER A 292 18.13 8.23 14.41
C SER A 292 16.84 8.08 15.22
N SER A 293 16.18 6.92 15.15
CA SER A 293 14.95 6.68 15.90
C SER A 293 15.24 6.42 17.37
N SER A 294 14.47 7.07 18.25
CA SER A 294 14.56 6.88 19.70
C SER A 294 14.22 5.46 20.17
N ASN A 295 13.52 4.67 19.35
CA ASN A 295 13.19 3.28 19.63
C ASN A 295 14.08 2.27 18.88
N ASN A 296 15.11 2.73 18.13
CA ASN A 296 15.97 1.89 17.30
C ASN A 296 15.19 0.88 16.41
N GLY A 297 14.00 1.28 15.96
CA GLY A 297 13.11 0.43 15.18
C GLY A 297 13.57 0.26 13.74
N VAL A 298 12.86 -0.57 12.98
CA VAL A 298 13.13 -0.77 11.55
C VAL A 298 12.97 0.56 10.80
N PHE A 299 13.90 0.89 9.92
CA PHE A 299 13.83 2.12 9.14
C PHE A 299 12.59 2.18 8.26
N PHE A 300 11.94 3.34 8.23
CA PHE A 300 10.89 3.69 7.28
C PHE A 300 11.12 5.11 6.76
N ARG A 301 10.65 5.36 5.54
CA ARG A 301 10.64 6.69 4.94
C ARG A 301 9.40 6.80 4.08
N THR A 302 8.50 7.68 4.47
CA THR A 302 7.32 7.96 3.67
C THR A 302 7.73 8.54 2.34
N ARG A 303 6.92 8.25 1.32
CA ARG A 303 7.01 8.83 0.00
C ARG A 303 7.44 10.31 0.01
N PRO A 304 8.57 10.65 -0.67
CA PRO A 304 8.96 12.03 -0.90
C PRO A 304 7.94 12.80 -1.74
N GLN A 305 7.65 14.04 -1.35
CA GLN A 305 6.75 14.94 -2.08
C GLN A 305 7.43 16.25 -2.52
N TYR A 306 8.75 16.37 -2.31
CA TYR A 306 9.60 17.44 -2.84
C TYR A 306 9.13 18.88 -2.52
N GLN A 307 8.52 19.10 -1.36
CA GLN A 307 7.89 20.38 -0.98
C GLN A 307 8.85 21.58 -0.93
N THR A 308 10.16 21.32 -0.79
CA THR A 308 11.21 22.35 -0.75
C THR A 308 11.74 22.73 -2.14
N TYR A 309 11.31 22.04 -3.20
CA TYR A 309 11.74 22.32 -4.57
C TYR A 309 10.79 23.29 -5.26
N SER A 310 11.33 24.19 -6.07
CA SER A 310 10.56 25.06 -6.96
C SER A 310 10.25 24.37 -8.30
N ALA A 311 9.20 24.84 -9.00
CA ALA A 311 8.76 24.23 -10.26
C ALA A 311 9.84 24.21 -11.35
N ASP A 312 10.74 25.19 -11.39
CA ASP A 312 11.86 25.24 -12.34
C ASP A 312 12.94 24.19 -12.06
N GLN A 313 12.93 23.54 -10.90
CA GLN A 313 13.79 22.39 -10.60
C GLN A 313 13.25 21.07 -11.14
N PHE A 314 12.04 21.08 -11.73
CA PHE A 314 11.47 19.95 -12.45
C PHE A 314 11.71 20.09 -13.95
N ILE A 315 11.78 18.96 -14.65
CA ILE A 315 11.86 18.91 -16.11
C ILE A 315 10.77 17.97 -16.66
N SER A 316 9.82 18.54 -17.41
CA SER A 316 8.71 17.78 -18.02
C SER A 316 9.22 16.97 -19.22
N ALA A 317 8.88 15.68 -19.27
CA ALA A 317 9.24 14.80 -20.36
C ALA A 317 8.57 15.22 -21.69
N LYS A 318 7.28 15.58 -21.66
CA LYS A 318 6.55 16.03 -22.85
C LYS A 318 7.06 17.35 -23.39
N ALA A 319 7.43 18.28 -22.51
CA ALA A 319 8.06 19.54 -22.93
C ALA A 319 9.44 19.34 -23.60
N ASN A 320 10.06 18.17 -23.40
CA ASN A 320 11.38 17.82 -23.93
C ASN A 320 11.34 16.67 -24.95
N GLY A 321 10.18 16.42 -25.58
CA GLY A 321 10.07 15.59 -26.78
C GLY A 321 9.68 14.14 -26.56
N VAL A 322 9.53 13.68 -25.31
CA VAL A 322 8.93 12.37 -24.99
C VAL A 322 7.41 12.46 -25.22
N LYS A 323 6.81 11.59 -26.02
CA LYS A 323 5.39 11.72 -26.42
C LYS A 323 4.44 11.13 -25.39
N CYS A 324 4.75 9.94 -24.90
CA CYS A 324 3.92 9.13 -24.02
C CYS A 324 2.48 8.97 -24.54
N ASP A 325 2.34 8.72 -25.85
CA ASP A 325 1.06 8.54 -26.54
C ASP A 325 0.63 7.07 -26.71
N GLY A 326 1.41 6.13 -26.17
CA GLY A 326 1.20 4.68 -26.26
C GLY A 326 1.66 4.03 -27.57
N THR A 327 2.12 4.81 -28.54
CA THR A 327 2.41 4.33 -29.90
C THR A 327 3.81 4.69 -30.39
N THR A 328 4.21 5.95 -30.20
CA THR A 328 5.54 6.48 -30.56
C THR A 328 6.60 5.79 -29.71
N ASP A 329 7.70 5.38 -30.34
CA ASP A 329 8.86 4.85 -29.63
C ASP A 329 9.60 6.01 -28.95
N ASP A 330 9.45 6.09 -27.63
CA ASP A 330 10.03 7.13 -26.79
C ASP A 330 11.42 6.77 -26.26
N THR A 331 11.98 5.61 -26.62
CA THR A 331 13.22 5.09 -26.03
C THR A 331 14.36 6.11 -26.08
N THR A 332 14.62 6.69 -27.25
CA THR A 332 15.73 7.65 -27.43
C THR A 332 15.46 8.95 -26.69
N ASN A 333 14.25 9.51 -26.80
CA ASN A 333 13.94 10.80 -26.18
C ASN A 333 13.90 10.69 -24.65
N LEU A 334 13.34 9.61 -24.12
CA LEU A 334 13.30 9.35 -22.68
C LEU A 334 14.71 9.11 -22.13
N GLN A 335 15.54 8.32 -22.82
CA GLN A 335 16.93 8.11 -22.38
C GLN A 335 17.75 9.40 -22.45
N ASN A 336 17.58 10.22 -23.50
CA ASN A 336 18.27 11.50 -23.61
C ASN A 336 17.85 12.46 -22.49
N LEU A 337 16.55 12.57 -22.20
CA LEU A 337 16.04 13.36 -21.08
C LEU A 337 16.69 12.94 -19.76
N ILE A 338 16.78 11.64 -19.49
CA ILE A 338 17.44 11.14 -18.28
C ILE A 338 18.90 11.52 -18.28
N ASN A 339 19.62 11.27 -19.37
CA ASN A 339 21.05 11.55 -19.50
C ASN A 339 21.40 13.04 -19.35
N ASP A 340 20.53 13.93 -19.83
CA ASP A 340 20.76 15.38 -19.81
C ASP A 340 20.50 15.99 -18.42
N TYR A 341 19.67 15.36 -17.58
CA TYR A 341 19.15 15.99 -16.36
C TYR A 341 19.30 15.20 -15.06
N TRP A 342 19.77 13.93 -15.10
CA TRP A 342 20.02 13.16 -13.88
C TRP A 342 20.96 13.92 -12.92
N GLY A 343 20.67 13.89 -11.62
CA GLY A 343 21.40 14.64 -10.60
C GLY A 343 21.24 16.16 -10.64
N CYS A 344 20.56 16.73 -11.63
CA CYS A 344 20.42 18.19 -11.81
C CYS A 344 18.97 18.68 -11.67
N LYS A 345 17.99 17.91 -12.14
CA LYS A 345 16.55 18.22 -12.07
C LYS A 345 15.78 16.99 -11.59
N ILE A 346 14.59 17.24 -11.03
CA ILE A 346 13.60 16.19 -10.84
C ILE A 346 12.95 15.92 -12.20
N ILE A 347 13.06 14.68 -12.68
CA ILE A 347 12.48 14.28 -13.96
C ILE A 347 10.99 14.03 -13.73
N TYR A 348 10.15 14.87 -14.34
CA TYR A 348 8.71 14.76 -14.26
C TYR A 348 8.19 14.07 -15.52
N LEU A 349 7.71 12.84 -15.35
CA LEU A 349 7.07 12.10 -16.42
C LEU A 349 5.58 12.47 -16.43
N ASP A 350 5.17 13.27 -17.41
CA ASP A 350 3.78 13.68 -17.57
C ASP A 350 2.89 12.47 -17.88
N ALA A 351 1.61 12.54 -17.49
CA ALA A 351 0.69 11.41 -17.59
C ALA A 351 0.56 10.87 -19.02
N GLY A 352 0.56 9.56 -19.19
CA GLY A 352 0.53 8.91 -20.50
C GLY A 352 1.31 7.60 -20.52
N THR A 353 1.42 7.02 -21.71
CA THR A 353 2.08 5.72 -21.92
C THR A 353 3.32 5.90 -22.80
N CYS A 354 4.50 5.93 -22.19
CA CYS A 354 5.78 6.05 -22.88
C CYS A 354 6.22 4.65 -23.35
N LYS A 355 6.03 4.37 -24.64
CA LYS A 355 6.41 3.08 -25.22
C LYS A 355 7.93 3.03 -25.42
N VAL A 356 8.57 1.97 -24.96
CA VAL A 356 10.02 1.76 -25.10
C VAL A 356 10.30 0.42 -25.75
N THR A 357 11.32 0.38 -26.61
CA THR A 357 11.75 -0.82 -27.36
C THR A 357 13.16 -1.28 -27.00
N SER A 358 13.80 -0.58 -26.06
CA SER A 358 15.07 -0.98 -25.45
C SER A 358 15.10 -0.58 -23.98
N THR A 359 16.12 -1.08 -23.27
CA THR A 359 16.37 -0.75 -21.87
C THR A 359 16.52 0.76 -21.69
N ILE A 360 15.82 1.30 -20.69
CA ILE A 360 16.03 2.64 -20.16
C ILE A 360 16.90 2.52 -18.91
N VAL A 361 18.09 3.10 -18.97
CA VAL A 361 19.04 3.14 -17.86
C VAL A 361 18.76 4.39 -17.02
N VAL A 362 18.56 4.20 -15.73
CA VAL A 362 18.35 5.24 -14.72
C VAL A 362 19.63 5.37 -13.88
N PRO A 363 20.48 6.39 -14.10
CA PRO A 363 21.72 6.55 -13.35
C PRO A 363 21.50 6.77 -11.85
N ALA A 364 22.50 6.41 -11.03
CA ALA A 364 22.54 6.85 -9.64
C ALA A 364 22.58 8.39 -9.55
N GLY A 365 21.80 8.96 -8.65
CA GLY A 365 21.53 10.40 -8.50
C GLY A 365 20.21 10.86 -9.13
N THR A 366 19.45 9.96 -9.75
CA THR A 366 18.19 10.31 -10.44
C THR A 366 17.00 10.40 -9.49
N ILE A 367 16.16 11.40 -9.70
CA ILE A 367 14.81 11.49 -9.11
C ILE A 367 13.79 11.52 -10.26
N ILE A 368 12.87 10.55 -10.28
CA ILE A 368 11.76 10.45 -11.24
C ILE A 368 10.43 10.50 -10.49
N VAL A 369 9.51 11.34 -10.98
CA VAL A 369 8.14 11.45 -10.48
C VAL A 369 7.18 11.39 -11.66
N GLY A 370 6.24 10.47 -11.64
CA GLY A 370 5.14 10.42 -12.60
C GLY A 370 3.95 11.29 -12.18
N GLU A 371 3.11 11.61 -13.16
CA GLU A 371 1.85 12.33 -12.93
C GLU A 371 0.69 11.34 -12.88
N PHE A 372 0.34 10.84 -11.68
CA PHE A 372 -0.76 9.89 -11.40
C PHE A 372 -0.74 8.61 -12.25
N TRP A 373 -1.03 8.71 -13.55
CA TRP A 373 -1.03 7.61 -14.51
C TRP A 373 0.04 7.77 -15.58
N THR A 374 1.30 7.54 -15.17
CA THR A 374 2.43 7.43 -16.09
C THR A 374 2.81 5.96 -16.25
N THR A 375 2.77 5.44 -17.48
CA THR A 375 3.14 4.06 -17.79
C THR A 375 4.36 4.01 -18.70
N ILE A 376 5.37 3.23 -18.33
CA ILE A 376 6.46 2.83 -19.23
C ILE A 376 6.09 1.46 -19.81
N LEU A 377 5.80 1.42 -21.11
CA LEU A 377 5.28 0.22 -21.80
C LEU A 377 6.37 -0.40 -22.68
N ALA A 378 6.92 -1.53 -22.24
CA ALA A 378 7.92 -2.27 -23.00
C ALA A 378 7.28 -2.99 -24.20
N SER A 379 7.93 -2.91 -25.36
CA SER A 379 7.47 -3.58 -26.58
C SER A 379 8.62 -3.93 -27.52
N GLY A 380 8.36 -4.80 -28.50
CA GLY A 380 9.33 -5.14 -29.54
C GLY A 380 10.30 -6.27 -29.18
N SER A 381 11.11 -6.67 -30.16
CA SER A 381 11.90 -7.91 -30.13
C SER A 381 13.04 -7.92 -29.12
N LYS A 382 13.43 -6.77 -28.56
CA LYS A 382 14.47 -6.72 -27.53
C LYS A 382 14.04 -7.44 -26.25
N PHE A 383 12.73 -7.47 -25.99
CA PHE A 383 12.14 -8.04 -24.79
C PHE A 383 11.46 -9.40 -25.03
N SER A 384 11.62 -10.03 -26.20
CA SER A 384 10.86 -11.24 -26.54
C SER A 384 11.54 -12.56 -26.20
N ASP A 385 12.86 -12.57 -25.99
CA ASP A 385 13.62 -13.82 -25.78
C ASP A 385 13.75 -14.17 -24.30
N ALA A 386 12.94 -15.11 -23.84
CA ALA A 386 13.00 -15.64 -22.47
C ALA A 386 14.31 -16.36 -22.13
N SER A 387 15.11 -16.78 -23.13
CA SER A 387 16.42 -17.40 -22.91
C SER A 387 17.51 -16.36 -22.66
N ASN A 388 17.27 -15.11 -23.05
CA ASN A 388 18.19 -13.97 -22.89
C ASN A 388 17.41 -12.75 -22.35
N PRO A 389 16.87 -12.83 -21.11
CA PRO A 389 16.03 -11.78 -20.58
C PRO A 389 16.82 -10.50 -20.34
N VAL A 390 16.18 -9.34 -20.56
CA VAL A 390 16.80 -8.01 -20.44
C VAL A 390 15.89 -7.02 -19.69
N PRO A 391 16.46 -6.06 -18.96
CA PRO A 391 15.69 -5.08 -18.21
C PRO A 391 14.98 -4.06 -19.11
N VAL A 392 13.74 -3.72 -18.74
CA VAL A 392 13.02 -2.55 -19.28
C VAL A 392 13.54 -1.30 -18.60
N LEU A 393 13.41 -1.21 -17.27
CA LEU A 393 14.08 -0.21 -16.45
C LEU A 393 15.29 -0.82 -15.75
N GLN A 394 16.48 -0.30 -16.01
CA GLN A 394 17.70 -0.67 -15.32
C GLN A 394 18.11 0.47 -14.37
N VAL A 395 17.88 0.28 -13.08
CA VAL A 395 18.15 1.28 -12.04
C VAL A 395 19.59 1.13 -11.53
N GLY A 396 20.46 1.98 -12.06
CA GLY A 396 21.91 1.91 -11.90
C GLY A 396 22.57 0.78 -12.69
N ASN A 397 23.88 0.82 -12.77
CA ASN A 397 24.71 -0.31 -13.19
C ASN A 397 25.13 -1.15 -11.97
N PRO A 398 25.47 -2.45 -12.16
CA PRO A 398 26.04 -3.25 -11.09
C PRO A 398 27.26 -2.56 -10.45
N GLY A 399 27.20 -2.36 -9.13
CA GLY A 399 28.25 -1.67 -8.36
C GLY A 399 28.04 -0.16 -8.19
N ASP A 400 27.09 0.46 -8.88
CA ASP A 400 26.78 1.88 -8.68
C ASP A 400 26.29 2.14 -7.25
N THR A 401 26.79 3.22 -6.66
CA THR A 401 26.37 3.70 -5.34
C THR A 401 25.91 5.15 -5.46
N GLY A 402 24.81 5.51 -4.81
CA GLY A 402 24.23 6.85 -4.82
C GLY A 402 22.72 6.81 -4.59
N GLY A 403 22.08 7.96 -4.44
CA GLY A 403 20.63 8.05 -4.24
C GLY A 403 19.84 7.79 -5.53
N VAL A 404 18.67 7.14 -5.45
CA VAL A 404 17.68 7.08 -6.53
C VAL A 404 16.30 7.11 -5.92
N GLU A 405 15.43 7.96 -6.42
CA GLU A 405 14.03 8.02 -5.99
C GLU A 405 13.11 7.92 -7.22
N ILE A 406 12.16 6.99 -7.18
CA ILE A 406 11.16 6.83 -8.25
C ILE A 406 9.77 6.77 -7.62
N SER A 407 8.82 7.54 -8.15
CA SER A 407 7.44 7.50 -7.66
C SER A 407 6.38 7.74 -8.74
N ASP A 408 5.16 7.25 -8.51
CA ASP A 408 3.97 7.43 -9.37
C ASP A 408 4.14 6.92 -10.81
N ILE A 409 4.79 5.76 -11.00
CA ILE A 409 4.89 5.14 -12.32
C ILE A 409 4.41 3.69 -12.32
N VAL A 410 3.91 3.26 -13.47
CA VAL A 410 3.62 1.86 -13.77
C VAL A 410 4.61 1.38 -14.82
N VAL A 411 5.25 0.24 -14.61
CA VAL A 411 5.98 -0.47 -15.65
C VAL A 411 5.10 -1.60 -16.18
N SER A 412 4.91 -1.64 -17.49
CA SER A 412 4.05 -2.62 -18.17
C SER A 412 4.73 -3.15 -19.41
N THR A 413 4.16 -4.20 -19.99
CA THR A 413 4.69 -4.85 -21.19
C THR A 413 3.57 -5.17 -22.18
N THR A 414 3.93 -5.28 -23.45
CA THR A 414 3.02 -5.80 -24.48
C THR A 414 3.10 -7.32 -24.57
N ALA A 415 2.06 -7.94 -25.11
CA ALA A 415 2.05 -9.33 -25.57
C ALA A 415 3.33 -9.70 -26.33
N GLY A 416 3.92 -10.85 -25.99
CA GLY A 416 5.16 -11.35 -26.59
C GLY A 416 6.44 -10.85 -25.94
N SER A 417 6.37 -10.15 -24.81
CA SER A 417 7.53 -9.66 -24.04
C SER A 417 8.09 -10.70 -23.04
N ALA A 418 8.16 -11.97 -23.45
CA ALA A 418 8.55 -13.10 -22.59
C ALA A 418 9.98 -13.01 -22.00
N GLY A 419 10.84 -12.15 -22.55
CA GLY A 419 12.19 -11.84 -22.07
C GLY A 419 12.31 -10.55 -21.26
N ALA A 420 11.21 -9.85 -20.96
CA ALA A 420 11.25 -8.62 -20.18
C ALA A 420 11.52 -8.89 -18.68
N ILE A 421 12.54 -8.24 -18.13
CA ILE A 421 12.65 -7.97 -16.68
C ILE A 421 12.10 -6.55 -16.48
N CYS A 422 10.94 -6.37 -15.85
CA CYS A 422 10.30 -5.05 -15.84
C CYS A 422 11.17 -4.01 -15.13
N ILE A 423 11.67 -4.35 -13.93
CA ILE A 423 12.60 -3.49 -13.18
C ILE A 423 13.79 -4.33 -12.73
N GLU A 424 15.00 -3.94 -13.12
CA GLU A 424 16.24 -4.43 -12.54
C GLU A 424 16.87 -3.35 -11.66
N TRP A 425 17.08 -3.66 -10.39
CA TRP A 425 17.60 -2.75 -9.37
C TRP A 425 19.04 -3.12 -9.00
N ASN A 426 19.99 -2.31 -9.47
CA ASN A 426 21.42 -2.53 -9.28
C ASN A 426 22.03 -1.58 -8.24
N VAL A 427 21.49 -0.37 -8.15
CA VAL A 427 22.06 0.71 -7.32
C VAL A 427 22.00 0.38 -5.83
N LYS A 428 23.04 0.81 -5.12
CA LYS A 428 23.16 0.71 -3.66
C LYS A 428 23.14 2.10 -3.03
N GLY A 429 22.50 2.23 -1.86
CA GLY A 429 22.60 3.45 -1.05
C GLY A 429 24.00 3.64 -0.48
N GLU A 430 24.44 4.90 -0.38
CA GLU A 430 25.69 5.23 0.30
C GLU A 430 25.60 4.85 1.79
N ALA A 431 26.73 4.45 2.37
CA ALA A 431 26.79 4.13 3.80
C ALA A 431 26.32 5.32 4.63
N GLY A 432 25.35 5.10 5.52
CA GLY A 432 24.76 6.15 6.37
C GLY A 432 23.61 6.95 5.72
N THR A 433 23.20 6.64 4.48
CA THR A 433 22.14 7.38 3.76
C THR A 433 20.85 6.54 3.59
N LEU A 434 20.23 6.14 4.69
CA LEU A 434 19.03 5.30 4.64
C LEU A 434 17.87 5.98 3.89
N GLY A 435 17.18 5.20 3.07
CA GLY A 435 16.00 5.64 2.32
C GLY A 435 16.28 6.56 1.14
N THR A 436 17.52 6.93 0.84
CA THR A 436 17.88 7.73 -0.36
C THR A 436 17.80 6.94 -1.67
N VAL A 437 17.61 5.62 -1.56
CA VAL A 437 17.51 4.68 -2.67
C VAL A 437 16.23 3.88 -2.50
N GLY A 438 15.23 4.15 -3.33
CA GLY A 438 13.93 3.51 -3.21
C GLY A 438 12.89 3.93 -4.24
N MET A 439 11.74 3.26 -4.16
CA MET A 439 10.57 3.60 -4.95
C MET A 439 9.29 3.53 -4.13
N TRP A 440 8.35 4.43 -4.45
CA TRP A 440 7.09 4.64 -3.73
C TRP A 440 5.93 4.78 -4.71
N ASP A 441 4.84 4.04 -4.53
CA ASP A 441 3.73 4.02 -5.50
C ASP A 441 4.26 3.68 -6.92
N VAL A 442 5.11 2.66 -7.02
CA VAL A 442 5.65 2.17 -8.29
C VAL A 442 5.19 0.74 -8.50
N HIS A 443 4.41 0.53 -9.55
CA HIS A 443 3.75 -0.75 -9.78
C HIS A 443 4.26 -1.41 -11.06
N VAL A 444 4.26 -2.74 -11.09
CA VAL A 444 4.45 -3.52 -12.31
C VAL A 444 3.10 -4.14 -12.65
N ARG A 445 2.54 -3.80 -13.82
CA ARG A 445 1.23 -4.30 -14.27
C ARG A 445 1.41 -5.04 -15.59
N ILE A 446 1.23 -6.36 -15.61
CA ILE A 446 1.48 -7.17 -16.81
C ILE A 446 0.18 -7.72 -17.38
N GLY A 447 -0.29 -7.09 -18.47
CA GLY A 447 -1.59 -7.35 -19.09
C GLY A 447 -2.73 -6.60 -18.42
N GLY A 448 -3.96 -7.00 -18.75
CA GLY A 448 -5.20 -6.53 -18.12
C GLY A 448 -5.54 -5.07 -18.37
N ALA A 449 -5.02 -4.47 -19.44
CA ALA A 449 -5.29 -3.07 -19.77
C ALA A 449 -5.11 -2.80 -21.28
N ILE A 450 -5.75 -1.75 -21.76
CA ILE A 450 -5.63 -1.24 -23.13
C ILE A 450 -4.16 -0.97 -23.46
N GLY A 451 -3.75 -1.41 -24.65
CA GLY A 451 -2.39 -1.25 -25.17
C GLY A 451 -1.43 -2.39 -24.80
N THR A 452 -1.77 -3.24 -23.84
CA THR A 452 -0.94 -4.41 -23.49
C THR A 452 -1.07 -5.54 -24.51
N GLY A 453 -2.22 -5.66 -25.19
CA GLY A 453 -2.50 -6.81 -26.06
C GLY A 453 -2.71 -8.13 -25.30
N ILE A 454 -2.78 -8.08 -23.96
CA ILE A 454 -3.12 -9.19 -23.07
C ILE A 454 -4.41 -8.77 -22.36
N GLN A 455 -5.51 -8.80 -23.10
CA GLN A 455 -6.86 -8.39 -22.70
C GLN A 455 -7.83 -9.52 -22.98
N VAL A 456 -9.08 -9.39 -22.53
CA VAL A 456 -10.09 -10.47 -22.63
C VAL A 456 -10.28 -10.98 -24.06
N SER A 457 -10.15 -10.10 -25.06
CA SER A 457 -10.32 -10.48 -26.47
C SER A 457 -9.16 -11.30 -27.06
N GLN A 458 -7.97 -11.23 -26.47
CA GLN A 458 -6.76 -11.91 -26.94
C GLN A 458 -6.41 -13.12 -26.07
N CYS A 459 -6.62 -12.98 -24.76
CA CYS A 459 -6.17 -13.92 -23.74
C CYS A 459 -7.31 -14.28 -22.76
N PRO A 460 -8.50 -14.70 -23.23
CA PRO A 460 -9.59 -15.04 -22.32
C PRO A 460 -9.20 -16.23 -21.43
N ALA A 461 -9.66 -16.20 -20.18
CA ALA A 461 -9.40 -17.30 -19.24
C ALA A 461 -9.85 -18.66 -19.79
N GLY A 462 -8.99 -19.67 -19.66
CA GLY A 462 -9.25 -21.02 -20.15
C GLY A 462 -9.12 -21.17 -21.67
N GLY A 463 -8.61 -20.16 -22.38
CA GLY A 463 -8.45 -20.19 -23.84
C GLY A 463 -7.33 -21.13 -24.30
N SER A 464 -6.10 -20.91 -23.84
CA SER A 464 -4.93 -21.74 -24.19
C SER A 464 -3.79 -21.60 -23.17
N THR A 465 -3.39 -22.70 -22.54
CA THR A 465 -2.34 -22.75 -21.52
C THR A 465 -0.90 -22.62 -22.06
N THR A 466 -0.73 -22.47 -23.38
CA THR A 466 0.58 -22.42 -24.04
C THR A 466 0.70 -21.28 -25.06
N SER A 467 -0.21 -20.31 -25.04
CA SER A 467 -0.19 -19.19 -25.96
C SER A 467 1.05 -18.32 -25.72
N THR A 468 1.99 -18.32 -26.66
CA THR A 468 3.11 -17.38 -26.68
C THR A 468 2.65 -15.93 -26.84
N THR A 469 1.43 -15.72 -27.35
CA THR A 469 0.84 -14.38 -27.51
C THR A 469 0.45 -13.77 -26.16
N CYS A 470 0.15 -14.60 -25.15
CA CYS A 470 -0.25 -14.12 -23.82
C CYS A 470 0.93 -14.08 -22.82
N GLN A 471 2.16 -14.22 -23.32
CA GLN A 471 3.36 -14.07 -22.49
C GLN A 471 3.69 -12.60 -22.29
N GLY A 472 3.75 -12.17 -21.03
CA GLY A 472 3.92 -10.76 -20.67
C GLY A 472 5.32 -10.40 -20.19
N ALA A 473 5.96 -11.19 -19.34
CA ALA A 473 7.27 -10.90 -18.78
C ALA A 473 8.02 -12.14 -18.25
N PHE A 474 9.34 -12.03 -18.19
CA PHE A 474 10.21 -13.01 -17.54
C PHE A 474 10.24 -12.84 -16.01
N LEU A 475 10.29 -11.59 -15.54
CA LEU A 475 10.40 -11.23 -14.13
C LEU A 475 9.86 -9.81 -13.91
N GLY A 476 9.08 -9.60 -12.84
CA GLY A 476 8.59 -8.27 -12.47
C GLY A 476 9.69 -7.38 -11.89
N LEU A 477 10.24 -7.74 -10.73
CA LEU A 477 11.31 -7.00 -10.05
C LEU A 477 12.51 -7.90 -9.76
N HIS A 478 13.69 -7.46 -10.17
CA HIS A 478 14.96 -8.09 -9.84
C HIS A 478 15.82 -7.15 -8.99
N VAL A 479 15.95 -7.42 -7.69
CA VAL A 479 16.98 -6.75 -6.89
C VAL A 479 18.25 -7.58 -6.97
N LYS A 480 19.29 -7.01 -7.57
CA LYS A 480 20.55 -7.70 -7.86
C LYS A 480 21.41 -7.82 -6.60
N ALA A 481 22.38 -8.75 -6.62
CA ALA A 481 23.28 -9.03 -5.49
C ALA A 481 24.01 -7.81 -4.90
N THR A 482 24.24 -6.76 -5.70
CA THR A 482 24.90 -5.51 -5.26
C THR A 482 23.92 -4.41 -4.89
N GLY A 483 22.64 -4.57 -5.22
CA GLY A 483 21.61 -3.55 -5.05
C GLY A 483 21.02 -3.53 -3.65
N SER A 484 20.56 -2.35 -3.23
CA SER A 484 19.82 -2.15 -1.99
C SER A 484 18.70 -1.14 -2.25
N GLY A 485 17.57 -1.25 -1.58
CA GLY A 485 16.50 -0.28 -1.77
C GLY A 485 15.41 -0.33 -0.71
N TYR A 486 14.64 0.74 -0.67
CA TYR A 486 13.39 0.87 0.06
C TYR A 486 12.21 0.83 -0.92
N PHE A 487 11.34 -0.16 -0.77
CA PHE A 487 10.22 -0.41 -1.66
C PHE A 487 8.92 -0.31 -0.88
N GLU A 488 8.08 0.68 -1.19
CA GLU A 488 6.86 0.98 -0.43
C GLU A 488 5.68 1.21 -1.39
N ASN A 489 4.55 0.54 -1.12
CA ASN A 489 3.42 0.50 -2.04
C ASN A 489 3.84 0.09 -3.48
N VAL A 490 4.50 -1.07 -3.61
CA VAL A 490 4.99 -1.66 -4.86
C VAL A 490 4.21 -2.95 -5.17
N TRP A 491 3.29 -2.86 -6.12
CA TRP A 491 2.47 -4.00 -6.53
C TRP A 491 3.00 -4.60 -7.83
N VAL A 492 3.41 -5.87 -7.81
CA VAL A 492 3.86 -6.62 -9.00
C VAL A 492 2.75 -7.58 -9.42
N TRP A 493 1.84 -7.07 -10.24
CA TRP A 493 0.61 -7.77 -10.63
C TRP A 493 0.73 -8.40 -12.02
N THR A 494 0.58 -9.72 -12.05
CA THR A 494 0.21 -10.46 -13.25
C THR A 494 -1.30 -10.40 -13.35
N ALA A 495 -1.80 -9.76 -14.41
CA ALA A 495 -3.22 -9.52 -14.54
C ALA A 495 -4.03 -10.82 -14.60
N ASP A 496 -4.91 -11.02 -13.62
CA ASP A 496 -5.87 -12.12 -13.57
C ASP A 496 -7.21 -11.76 -14.26
N HIS A 497 -7.45 -10.46 -14.48
CA HIS A 497 -8.60 -9.94 -15.22
C HIS A 497 -8.25 -8.68 -16.02
N ASP A 498 -9.14 -8.31 -16.94
CA ASP A 498 -9.03 -7.11 -17.77
C ASP A 498 -9.70 -5.91 -17.07
N LEU A 499 -8.90 -4.91 -16.66
CA LEU A 499 -9.37 -3.71 -15.96
C LEU A 499 -10.19 -2.78 -16.85
N ASP A 500 -9.94 -2.83 -18.16
CA ASP A 500 -10.61 -1.96 -19.14
C ASP A 500 -11.79 -2.67 -19.81
N ASP A 501 -12.08 -3.92 -19.45
CA ASP A 501 -13.34 -4.59 -19.78
C ASP A 501 -14.42 -4.22 -18.74
N PRO A 502 -15.59 -3.70 -19.15
CA PRO A 502 -16.66 -3.35 -18.22
C PRO A 502 -17.16 -4.51 -17.35
N ASN A 503 -16.98 -5.76 -17.78
CA ASN A 503 -17.36 -6.95 -16.99
C ASN A 503 -16.20 -7.49 -16.13
N GLN A 504 -15.02 -6.88 -16.22
CA GLN A 504 -13.79 -7.34 -15.59
C GLN A 504 -13.50 -8.81 -15.91
N GLY A 505 -13.65 -9.19 -17.19
CA GLY A 505 -13.45 -10.56 -17.64
C GLY A 505 -12.07 -11.10 -17.28
N GLN A 506 -12.02 -12.34 -16.78
CA GLN A 506 -10.77 -13.02 -16.45
C GLN A 506 -9.91 -13.27 -17.69
N ILE A 507 -8.59 -13.24 -17.51
CA ILE A 507 -7.61 -13.47 -18.57
C ILE A 507 -6.52 -14.47 -18.15
N ASP A 508 -5.94 -15.14 -19.13
CA ASP A 508 -4.73 -15.94 -18.95
C ASP A 508 -3.50 -15.08 -19.32
N SER A 509 -2.82 -14.49 -18.32
CA SER A 509 -1.56 -13.72 -18.50
C SER A 509 -0.36 -14.54 -18.02
N PHE A 510 0.55 -14.91 -18.93
CA PHE A 510 1.69 -15.78 -18.62
C PHE A 510 2.95 -14.98 -18.28
N ASN A 511 3.27 -14.93 -16.99
CA ASN A 511 4.50 -14.31 -16.47
C ASN A 511 5.27 -15.31 -15.63
N ALA A 512 6.59 -15.40 -15.84
CA ALA A 512 7.35 -16.50 -15.24
C ALA A 512 7.64 -16.29 -13.74
N ARG A 513 7.86 -15.05 -13.29
CA ARG A 513 8.29 -14.73 -11.92
C ARG A 513 7.79 -13.34 -11.48
N GLY A 514 7.44 -13.21 -10.20
CA GLY A 514 7.08 -11.93 -9.58
C GLY A 514 8.31 -11.11 -9.18
N ILE A 515 8.80 -11.35 -7.95
CA ILE A 515 9.93 -10.62 -7.36
C ILE A 515 11.07 -11.61 -7.08
N PHE A 516 12.29 -11.25 -7.47
CA PHE A 516 13.51 -11.98 -7.13
C PHE A 516 14.52 -11.04 -6.49
N ILE A 517 14.92 -11.35 -5.26
CA ILE A 517 15.95 -10.62 -4.51
C ILE A 517 17.16 -11.54 -4.41
N ASP A 518 18.14 -11.28 -5.27
CA ASP A 518 19.44 -11.92 -5.28
C ASP A 518 20.27 -11.31 -4.15
N HIS A 519 20.58 -12.07 -3.10
CA HIS A 519 21.24 -11.52 -1.91
C HIS A 519 22.64 -12.13 -1.71
N ALA A 520 23.66 -11.32 -1.99
CA ALA A 520 25.00 -11.50 -1.42
C ALA A 520 25.33 -10.40 -0.39
N VAL A 521 24.74 -9.19 -0.52
CA VAL A 521 24.96 -8.04 0.37
C VAL A 521 23.65 -7.24 0.53
N GLY A 522 23.05 -7.21 1.73
CA GLY A 522 21.85 -6.40 2.03
C GLY A 522 22.14 -4.91 2.29
N PRO A 523 21.14 -4.09 2.69
CA PRO A 523 19.76 -4.45 3.02
C PRO A 523 18.74 -4.16 1.89
N VAL A 524 17.75 -5.04 1.75
CA VAL A 524 16.53 -4.79 0.97
C VAL A 524 15.35 -4.68 1.93
N ARG A 525 14.53 -3.63 1.80
CA ARG A 525 13.33 -3.42 2.60
C ARG A 525 12.12 -3.33 1.67
N VAL A 526 11.15 -4.21 1.86
CA VAL A 526 9.89 -4.21 1.11
C VAL A 526 8.73 -4.01 2.10
N ARG A 527 7.82 -3.10 1.79
CA ARG A 527 6.65 -2.73 2.60
C ARG A 527 5.40 -2.70 1.73
N GLU A 528 4.86 -3.89 1.54
CA GLU A 528 3.55 -4.23 0.97
C GLU A 528 3.08 -5.51 1.66
N PRO A 529 1.76 -5.75 1.79
CA PRO A 529 1.32 -7.06 2.18
C PRO A 529 1.63 -8.03 1.03
N PHE A 530 2.49 -9.02 1.27
CA PHE A 530 2.68 -10.13 0.35
C PHE A 530 1.50 -11.09 0.52
N LEU A 531 0.67 -11.22 -0.52
CA LEU A 531 -0.21 -12.36 -0.72
C LEU A 531 0.35 -13.26 -1.82
#